data_AF-A0A850T055-F1
#
_entry.id   AF-A0A850T055-F1
#
_cell.length_a   1.000
_cell.length_b   1.000
_cell.length_c   1.000
_cell.angle_alpha   90.00
_cell.angle_beta   90.00
_cell.angle_gamma   90.00
#
_symmetry.space_group_name_H-M   'P 1'
#
loop_
_entity.id
_entity.type
_entity.pdbx_description
1 polymer ?
#
loop_
_entity_poly.entity_id
_entity_poly.type
_entity_poly.pdbx_seq_one_letter_code
_entity_poly.pdbx_strand_id
1 'polypeptide(L)'
;QRGAELERRFARIQRKRKSRVIAIVHRQEPMGLLGIPVLRYIDLNDAEDVLEAIRTTPASTPIELVLHTPGGLVIPALQIARALKAHPAKSTVYVPHYAMSGGTLIALAADEIVLNKHAVLGPIDPQIAGVPAASLLRLRQEKSADATDDYTLILADVGQMAIDQLKRAARDLLKGTVSDNAAAAVADQLATGRWTHDYPIEAAEARAIGLNVSTNMPAEITELMSLFPDRLSRTSVKFIGANGGLFGLFRPREPAPRPEMRGAPPLSERTPFTGYEPRPGARSFSYGPWNPKDIREQLPPGPSADDIRRRPGR
;
A
#
# COMPACT_ATOMS: atom_id res chain seq x y z
N GLN A 1 22.30 -18.27 -10.33
CA GLN A 1 23.19 -17.10 -10.07
C GLN A 1 22.49 -16.00 -9.29
N ARG A 2 21.30 -15.52 -9.71
CA ARG A 2 20.54 -14.45 -9.03
C ARG A 2 20.03 -14.79 -7.62
N GLY A 3 19.48 -15.99 -7.41
CA GLY A 3 19.03 -16.42 -6.07
C GLY A 3 20.19 -16.40 -5.05
N ALA A 4 21.34 -16.95 -5.43
CA ALA A 4 22.56 -16.89 -4.61
C ALA A 4 23.06 -15.44 -4.38
N GLU A 5 22.87 -14.52 -5.32
CA GLU A 5 23.17 -13.10 -5.11
C GLU A 5 22.22 -12.45 -4.11
N LEU A 6 20.92 -12.74 -4.22
CA LEU A 6 19.90 -12.28 -3.29
C LEU A 6 20.19 -12.78 -1.87
N GLU A 7 20.42 -14.08 -1.70
CA GLU A 7 20.78 -14.70 -0.42
C GLU A 7 22.04 -14.05 0.19
N ARG A 8 23.09 -13.87 -0.61
CA ARG A 8 24.31 -13.18 -0.15
C ARG A 8 24.05 -11.75 0.28
N ARG A 9 23.16 -11.03 -0.43
CA ARG A 9 22.77 -9.66 -0.09
C ARG A 9 22.00 -9.61 1.23
N PHE A 10 21.00 -10.47 1.41
CA PHE A 10 20.27 -10.62 2.68
C PHE A 10 21.22 -10.95 3.83
N ALA A 11 22.08 -11.97 3.67
CA ALA A 11 23.04 -12.37 4.69
C ALA A 11 24.03 -11.25 5.05
N ARG A 12 24.43 -10.42 4.09
CA ARG A 12 25.28 -9.25 4.35
C ARG A 12 24.54 -8.16 5.13
N ILE A 13 23.31 -7.81 4.73
CA ILE A 13 22.51 -6.78 5.41
C ILE A 13 22.20 -7.22 6.84
N GLN A 14 21.71 -8.45 7.03
CA GLN A 14 21.38 -9.00 8.34
C GLN A 14 22.58 -9.01 9.29
N ARG A 15 23.77 -9.43 8.82
CA ARG A 15 24.99 -9.39 9.65
C ARG A 15 25.39 -7.97 10.04
N LYS A 16 25.34 -7.02 9.10
CA LYS A 16 25.69 -5.62 9.35
C LYS A 16 24.73 -4.97 10.36
N ARG A 17 23.43 -5.24 10.21
CA ARG A 17 22.36 -4.60 10.99
C ARG A 17 22.00 -5.36 12.27
N LYS A 18 22.49 -6.60 12.41
CA LYS A 18 22.17 -7.52 13.51
C LYS A 18 20.66 -7.72 13.66
N SER A 19 19.96 -7.77 12.54
CA SER A 19 18.51 -7.89 12.41
C SER A 19 18.14 -9.08 11.53
N ARG A 20 16.90 -9.56 11.66
CA ARG A 20 16.25 -10.36 10.63
C ARG A 20 15.70 -9.42 9.57
N VAL A 21 16.04 -9.63 8.31
CA VAL A 21 15.46 -8.87 7.19
C VAL A 21 14.49 -9.78 6.45
N ILE A 22 13.25 -9.31 6.31
CA ILE A 22 12.18 -9.97 5.55
C ILE A 22 11.80 -9.02 4.42
N ALA A 23 11.48 -9.52 3.23
CA ALA A 23 11.03 -8.68 2.13
C ALA A 23 9.74 -9.21 1.51
N ILE A 24 8.72 -8.36 1.44
CA ILE A 24 7.48 -8.59 0.70
C ILE A 24 7.53 -7.64 -0.49
N VAL A 25 7.77 -8.19 -1.68
CA VAL A 25 7.94 -7.42 -2.92
C VAL A 25 7.00 -7.97 -3.98
N HIS A 26 5.84 -7.32 -4.10
CA HIS A 26 4.85 -7.61 -5.13
C HIS A 26 5.08 -6.70 -6.33
N ARG A 27 5.59 -7.31 -7.39
CA ARG A 27 5.76 -6.70 -8.71
C ARG A 27 4.93 -7.47 -9.72
N GLN A 28 4.63 -6.84 -10.85
CA GLN A 28 3.99 -7.54 -11.95
C GLN A 28 4.97 -8.54 -12.59
N GLU A 29 4.58 -9.82 -12.61
CA GLU A 29 5.30 -10.86 -13.33
C GLU A 29 4.63 -11.06 -14.72
N PRO A 30 5.38 -10.98 -15.84
CA PRO A 30 4.88 -11.51 -17.09
C PRO A 30 4.86 -13.04 -17.03
N MET A 31 3.87 -13.59 -17.73
CA MET A 31 3.83 -14.97 -18.21
C MET A 31 3.67 -16.02 -17.11
N GLY A 32 2.42 -16.26 -16.68
CA GLY A 32 1.99 -17.62 -16.40
C GLY A 32 2.04 -18.49 -17.68
N LEU A 33 1.82 -19.81 -17.56
CA LEU A 33 1.93 -20.80 -18.64
C LEU A 33 1.17 -20.44 -19.95
N LEU A 34 0.21 -19.49 -19.91
CA LEU A 34 -0.61 -19.02 -21.04
C LEU A 34 -0.44 -17.54 -21.43
N GLY A 35 0.58 -16.82 -20.94
CA GLY A 35 0.84 -15.43 -21.37
C GLY A 35 -0.11 -14.37 -20.77
N ILE A 36 -0.92 -14.73 -19.78
CA ILE A 36 -1.74 -13.79 -19.00
C ILE A 36 -0.86 -13.15 -17.90
N PRO A 37 -0.85 -11.81 -17.76
CA PRO A 37 -0.12 -11.14 -16.70
C PRO A 37 -0.74 -11.45 -15.32
N VAL A 38 0.10 -11.78 -14.34
CA VAL A 38 -0.34 -12.04 -12.97
C VAL A 38 0.06 -10.86 -12.08
N LEU A 39 -0.95 -10.19 -11.53
CA LEU A 39 -0.76 -9.19 -10.48
C LEU A 39 -0.49 -9.91 -9.16
N ARG A 40 0.63 -9.60 -8.50
CA ARG A 40 0.91 -10.08 -7.15
C ARG A 40 0.36 -9.13 -6.10
N TYR A 41 -0.13 -9.71 -5.02
CA TYR A 41 -0.73 -9.02 -3.89
C TYR A 41 -0.55 -9.90 -2.65
N ILE A 42 -0.73 -9.33 -1.46
CA ILE A 42 -0.61 -10.05 -0.19
C ILE A 42 -1.66 -11.16 -0.15
N ASP A 43 -1.21 -12.41 -0.10
CA ASP A 43 -2.04 -13.60 -0.03
C ASP A 43 -1.73 -14.49 1.19
N LEU A 44 -2.38 -15.63 1.29
CA LEU A 44 -2.20 -16.57 2.41
C LEU A 44 -0.79 -17.17 2.47
N ASN A 45 -0.14 -17.41 1.32
CA ASN A 45 1.22 -17.97 1.28
C ASN A 45 2.22 -16.94 1.82
N ASP A 46 2.05 -15.65 1.48
CA ASP A 46 2.88 -14.58 2.05
C ASP A 46 2.76 -14.56 3.59
N ALA A 47 1.54 -14.74 4.11
CA ALA A 47 1.35 -14.82 5.56
C ALA A 47 2.05 -16.04 6.15
N GLU A 48 1.91 -17.23 5.59
CA GLU A 48 2.59 -18.44 6.08
C GLU A 48 4.11 -18.26 6.15
N ASP A 49 4.72 -17.80 5.06
CA ASP A 49 6.17 -17.60 4.97
C ASP A 49 6.68 -16.52 5.94
N VAL A 50 5.97 -15.39 6.04
CA VAL A 50 6.38 -14.29 6.91
C VAL A 50 6.16 -14.64 8.39
N LEU A 51 5.07 -15.33 8.72
CA LEU A 51 4.82 -15.80 10.08
C LEU A 51 5.90 -16.78 10.53
N GLU A 52 6.33 -17.70 9.65
CA GLU A 52 7.43 -18.61 9.95
C GLU A 52 8.76 -17.87 10.12
N ALA A 53 9.04 -16.89 9.27
CA ALA A 53 10.22 -16.04 9.40
C ALA A 53 10.24 -15.26 10.72
N ILE A 54 9.10 -14.73 11.18
CA ILE A 54 8.99 -14.05 12.48
C ILE A 54 9.16 -15.07 13.62
N ARG A 55 8.46 -16.21 13.57
CA ARG A 55 8.47 -17.26 14.60
C ARG A 55 9.87 -17.82 14.85
N THR A 56 10.66 -17.98 13.79
CA THR A 56 12.06 -18.47 13.84
C THR A 56 13.08 -17.37 14.15
N THR A 57 12.65 -16.13 14.36
CA THR A 57 13.52 -15.02 14.77
C THR A 57 13.62 -14.98 16.29
N PRO A 58 14.84 -14.98 16.88
CA PRO A 58 14.99 -14.84 18.32
C PRO A 58 14.32 -13.56 18.83
N ALA A 59 13.67 -13.64 19.99
CA ALA A 59 12.94 -12.52 20.60
C ALA A 59 13.79 -11.24 20.78
N SER A 60 15.10 -11.37 20.96
CA SER A 60 16.03 -10.24 21.11
C SER A 60 16.50 -9.63 19.78
N THR A 61 16.22 -10.27 18.64
CA THR A 61 16.70 -9.84 17.33
C THR A 61 15.70 -8.90 16.67
N PRO A 62 16.06 -7.66 16.32
CA PRO A 62 15.18 -6.75 15.59
C PRO A 62 14.70 -7.31 14.26
N ILE A 63 13.48 -6.95 13.85
CA ILE A 63 12.91 -7.32 12.54
C ILE A 63 12.87 -6.08 11.64
N GLU A 64 13.35 -6.26 10.42
CA GLU A 64 13.36 -5.23 9.40
C GLU A 64 12.63 -5.74 8.16
N LEU A 65 11.46 -5.18 7.88
CA LEU A 65 10.61 -5.59 6.77
C LEU A 65 10.78 -4.61 5.60
N VAL A 66 11.18 -5.09 4.44
CA VAL A 66 11.14 -4.32 3.19
C VAL A 66 9.81 -4.59 2.51
N LEU A 67 9.01 -3.54 2.33
CA LEU A 67 7.62 -3.64 1.92
C LEU A 67 7.37 -2.85 0.63
N HIS A 68 7.02 -3.57 -0.43
CA HIS A 68 6.59 -3.01 -1.71
C HIS A 68 5.38 -3.80 -2.20
N THR A 69 4.19 -3.23 -2.09
CA THR A 69 2.96 -3.99 -2.36
C THR A 69 1.76 -3.10 -2.68
N PRO A 70 0.91 -3.48 -3.65
CA PRO A 70 -0.35 -2.78 -3.92
C PRO A 70 -1.44 -3.12 -2.89
N GLY A 71 -1.11 -3.89 -1.86
CA GLY A 71 -2.05 -4.41 -0.88
C GLY A 71 -2.38 -5.87 -1.16
N GLY A 72 -3.60 -6.29 -0.86
CA GLY A 72 -4.05 -7.66 -1.02
C GLY A 72 -5.14 -8.01 -0.02
N LEU A 73 -5.17 -9.29 0.38
CA LEU A 73 -6.18 -9.80 1.29
C LEU A 73 -5.96 -9.25 2.71
N VAL A 74 -7.05 -8.77 3.32
CA VAL A 74 -7.02 -8.16 4.66
C VAL A 74 -6.60 -9.17 5.74
N ILE A 75 -7.06 -10.42 5.65
CA ILE A 75 -6.76 -11.46 6.66
C ILE A 75 -5.25 -11.74 6.75
N PRO A 76 -4.55 -12.11 5.65
CA PRO A 76 -3.09 -12.24 5.63
C PRO A 76 -2.34 -11.00 6.12
N ALA A 77 -2.75 -9.82 5.66
CA ALA A 77 -2.10 -8.57 6.07
C ALA A 77 -2.19 -8.36 7.59
N LEU A 78 -3.36 -8.62 8.19
CA LEU A 78 -3.55 -8.52 9.64
C LEU A 78 -2.78 -9.60 10.41
N GLN A 79 -2.64 -10.81 9.87
CA GLN A 79 -1.83 -11.86 10.50
C GLN A 79 -0.35 -11.44 10.56
N ILE A 80 0.20 -10.98 9.44
CA ILE A 80 1.58 -10.47 9.36
C ILE A 80 1.76 -9.28 10.31
N ALA A 81 0.86 -8.30 10.26
CA ALA A 81 0.91 -7.10 11.09
C ALA A 81 0.88 -7.44 12.59
N ARG A 82 -0.01 -8.33 13.02
CA ARG A 82 -0.11 -8.75 14.43
C ARG A 82 1.12 -9.53 14.90
N ALA A 83 1.67 -10.41 14.07
CA ALA A 83 2.90 -11.13 14.40
C ALA A 83 4.10 -10.19 14.52
N LEU A 84 4.22 -9.22 13.61
CA LEU A 84 5.25 -8.18 13.69
C LEU A 84 5.10 -7.36 14.98
N LYS A 85 3.86 -6.97 15.32
CA LYS A 85 3.56 -6.19 16.53
C LYS A 85 3.85 -6.96 17.83
N ALA A 86 3.62 -8.27 17.83
CA ALA A 86 3.84 -9.13 18.97
C ALA A 86 5.33 -9.44 19.21
N HIS A 87 6.19 -9.23 18.22
CA HIS A 87 7.63 -9.45 18.36
C HIS A 87 8.24 -8.42 19.33
N PRO A 88 9.01 -8.83 20.35
CA PRO A 88 9.40 -7.92 21.44
C PRO A 88 10.58 -6.98 21.08
N ALA A 89 11.46 -7.39 20.18
CA ALA A 89 12.53 -6.53 19.69
C ALA A 89 12.00 -5.49 18.68
N LYS A 90 12.81 -4.44 18.44
CA LYS A 90 12.43 -3.35 17.54
C LYS A 90 12.06 -3.88 16.15
N SER A 91 10.98 -3.34 15.59
CA SER A 91 10.51 -3.58 14.24
C SER A 91 10.61 -2.30 13.40
N THR A 92 11.15 -2.41 12.19
CA THR A 92 11.24 -1.31 11.23
C THR A 92 10.67 -1.75 9.89
N VAL A 93 9.75 -0.98 9.31
CA VAL A 93 9.23 -1.23 7.96
C VAL A 93 9.83 -0.20 7.01
N TYR A 94 10.58 -0.67 6.00
CA TYR A 94 11.10 0.14 4.91
C TYR A 94 10.14 0.06 3.73
N VAL A 95 9.71 1.21 3.22
CA VAL A 95 8.85 1.31 2.03
C VAL A 95 9.62 2.03 0.92
N PRO A 96 10.21 1.29 -0.03
CA PRO A 96 11.07 1.88 -1.06
C PRO A 96 10.31 2.68 -2.13
N HIS A 97 9.07 2.28 -2.42
CA HIS A 97 8.23 2.91 -3.45
C HIS A 97 6.77 3.09 -3.02
N TYR A 98 6.09 2.03 -2.59
CA TYR A 98 4.72 2.16 -2.09
C TYR A 98 4.32 0.94 -1.26
N ALA A 99 3.42 1.16 -0.30
CA ALA A 99 2.69 0.11 0.41
C ALA A 99 1.24 0.56 0.57
N MET A 100 0.33 -0.08 -0.15
CA MET A 100 -1.10 0.32 -0.19
C MET A 100 -1.95 -0.66 0.61
N SER A 101 -3.09 -0.19 1.13
CA SER A 101 -4.13 -1.06 1.73
C SER A 101 -3.57 -2.02 2.79
N GLY A 102 -3.60 -3.34 2.55
CA GLY A 102 -2.99 -4.33 3.45
C GLY A 102 -1.50 -4.09 3.76
N GLY A 103 -0.75 -3.50 2.83
CA GLY A 103 0.63 -3.07 3.09
C GLY A 103 0.72 -1.97 4.14
N THR A 104 -0.19 -0.99 4.11
CA THR A 104 -0.27 0.04 5.14
C THR A 104 -0.59 -0.58 6.50
N LEU A 105 -1.51 -1.55 6.58
CA LEU A 105 -1.79 -2.28 7.84
C LEU A 105 -0.52 -2.91 8.42
N ILE A 106 0.30 -3.56 7.60
CA ILE A 106 1.57 -4.13 8.05
C ILE A 106 2.54 -3.02 8.52
N ALA A 107 2.62 -1.91 7.80
CA ALA A 107 3.47 -0.77 8.17
C ALA A 107 3.07 -0.16 9.53
N LEU A 108 1.77 -0.05 9.83
CA LEU A 108 1.26 0.48 11.10
C LEU A 108 1.68 -0.35 12.33
N ALA A 109 2.03 -1.63 12.13
CA ALA A 109 2.48 -2.50 13.21
C ALA A 109 3.90 -2.21 13.70
N ALA A 110 4.71 -1.53 12.88
CA ALA A 110 6.12 -1.31 13.17
C ALA A 110 6.34 -0.23 14.22
N ASP A 111 7.51 -0.27 14.87
CA ASP A 111 7.94 0.84 15.74
C ASP A 111 8.35 2.07 14.92
N GLU A 112 8.85 1.86 13.69
CA GLU A 112 9.28 2.91 12.78
C GLU A 112 8.96 2.55 11.33
N ILE A 113 8.40 3.51 10.58
CA ILE A 113 8.19 3.40 9.14
C ILE A 113 9.24 4.28 8.45
N VAL A 114 10.04 3.71 7.55
CA VAL A 114 11.04 4.44 6.77
C VAL A 114 10.57 4.48 5.32
N LEU A 115 10.01 5.62 4.91
CA LEU A 115 9.62 5.87 3.52
C LEU A 115 10.82 6.39 2.74
N ASN A 116 11.03 5.90 1.52
CA ASN A 116 11.88 6.62 0.58
C ASN A 116 11.27 8.01 0.27
N LYS A 117 12.06 8.96 -0.24
CA LYS A 117 11.64 10.36 -0.42
C LYS A 117 10.35 10.53 -1.24
N HIS A 118 10.15 9.67 -2.22
CA HIS A 118 8.98 9.67 -3.11
C HIS A 118 8.12 8.43 -2.93
N ALA A 119 8.27 7.74 -1.80
CA ALA A 119 7.44 6.59 -1.47
C ALA A 119 6.16 7.01 -0.75
N VAL A 120 5.13 6.19 -0.90
CA VAL A 120 3.79 6.51 -0.40
C VAL A 120 3.18 5.34 0.37
N LEU A 121 2.34 5.66 1.35
CA LEU A 121 1.37 4.73 1.91
C LEU A 121 0.02 4.93 1.23
N GLY A 122 -0.83 3.90 1.25
CA GLY A 122 -2.22 4.02 0.81
C GLY A 122 -3.20 4.00 1.99
N PRO A 123 -4.45 4.45 1.79
CA PRO A 123 -5.52 4.24 2.77
C PRO A 123 -5.77 2.74 3.04
N ILE A 124 -6.46 2.46 4.15
CA ILE A 124 -6.91 1.12 4.53
C ILE A 124 -8.44 1.00 4.45
N ASP A 125 -9.10 1.93 3.74
CA ASP A 125 -10.55 1.96 3.64
C ASP A 125 -11.06 0.69 2.91
N PRO A 126 -12.08 0.01 3.48
CA PRO A 126 -12.56 -1.24 2.92
C PRO A 126 -13.36 -1.00 1.64
N GLN A 127 -13.06 -1.81 0.62
CA GLN A 127 -13.83 -1.87 -0.63
C GLN A 127 -14.80 -3.05 -0.54
N ILE A 128 -16.10 -2.78 -0.65
CA ILE A 128 -17.16 -3.78 -0.61
C ILE A 128 -17.74 -3.89 -2.03
N ALA A 129 -17.69 -5.08 -2.63
CA ALA A 129 -18.13 -5.30 -4.01
C ALA A 129 -17.56 -4.29 -5.03
N GLY A 130 -16.32 -3.81 -4.80
CA GLY A 130 -15.64 -2.85 -5.67
C GLY A 130 -15.99 -1.38 -5.43
N VAL A 131 -16.78 -1.06 -4.41
CA VAL A 131 -17.10 0.33 -4.03
C VAL A 131 -16.61 0.66 -2.61
N PRO A 132 -16.29 1.93 -2.31
CA PRO A 132 -15.86 2.32 -0.97
C PRO A 132 -16.99 2.13 0.06
N ALA A 133 -16.70 1.46 1.17
CA ALA A 133 -17.67 1.26 2.25
C ALA A 133 -18.24 2.59 2.78
N ALA A 134 -17.40 3.62 2.90
CA ALA A 134 -17.82 4.95 3.35
C ALA A 134 -18.89 5.58 2.43
N SER A 135 -18.84 5.30 1.13
CA SER A 135 -19.84 5.78 0.18
C SER A 135 -21.17 5.05 0.34
N LEU A 136 -21.17 3.74 0.64
CA LEU A 136 -22.38 2.99 0.97
C LEU A 136 -23.04 3.52 2.25
N LEU A 137 -22.23 3.89 3.25
CA LEU A 137 -22.74 4.49 4.49
C LEU A 137 -23.38 5.86 4.27
N ARG A 138 -22.75 6.73 3.48
CA ARG A 138 -23.32 8.03 3.09
C ARG A 138 -24.64 7.85 2.34
N LEU A 139 -24.67 6.93 1.37
CA LEU A 139 -25.88 6.62 0.62
C LEU A 139 -27.04 6.20 1.53
N ARG A 140 -26.77 5.33 2.53
CA ARG A 140 -27.76 4.90 3.53
C ARG A 140 -28.28 6.04 4.42
N GLN A 141 -27.48 7.09 4.62
CA GLN A 141 -27.89 8.28 5.40
C GLN A 141 -28.70 9.27 4.55
N GLU A 142 -28.38 9.38 3.27
CA GLU A 142 -28.98 10.37 2.35
C GLU A 142 -30.29 9.90 1.71
N LYS A 143 -30.46 8.58 1.53
CA LYS A 143 -31.66 7.99 0.91
C LYS A 143 -32.50 7.23 1.94
N SER A 144 -33.83 7.29 1.79
CA SER A 144 -34.72 6.44 2.57
C SER A 144 -34.53 4.96 2.21
N ALA A 145 -34.86 4.08 3.16
CA ALA A 145 -34.85 2.64 2.94
C ALA A 145 -35.77 2.25 1.76
N ASP A 146 -36.97 2.83 1.68
CA ASP A 146 -37.93 2.57 0.60
C ASP A 146 -37.41 2.97 -0.80
N ALA A 147 -36.42 3.86 -0.88
CA ALA A 147 -35.82 4.33 -2.12
C ALA A 147 -34.47 3.65 -2.43
N THR A 148 -34.08 2.64 -1.65
CA THR A 148 -32.79 1.94 -1.74
C THR A 148 -33.04 0.44 -1.82
N ASP A 149 -32.34 -0.25 -2.74
CA ASP A 149 -32.49 -1.69 -2.85
C ASP A 149 -31.89 -2.41 -1.63
N ASP A 150 -32.51 -3.53 -1.24
CA ASP A 150 -32.11 -4.32 -0.06
C ASP A 150 -30.64 -4.76 -0.12
N TYR A 151 -30.14 -5.09 -1.32
CA TYR A 151 -28.75 -5.51 -1.49
C TYR A 151 -27.78 -4.39 -1.13
N THR A 152 -28.03 -3.16 -1.59
CA THR A 152 -27.26 -1.97 -1.22
C THR A 152 -27.32 -1.71 0.30
N LEU A 153 -28.48 -1.90 0.93
CA LEU A 153 -28.60 -1.77 2.40
C LEU A 153 -27.74 -2.81 3.14
N ILE A 154 -27.72 -4.06 2.67
CA ILE A 154 -26.86 -5.12 3.20
C ILE A 154 -25.37 -4.76 3.00
N LEU A 155 -24.98 -4.27 1.81
CA LEU A 155 -23.60 -3.87 1.57
C LEU A 155 -23.18 -2.70 2.46
N ALA A 156 -24.08 -1.75 2.73
CA ALA A 156 -23.82 -0.65 3.67
C ALA A 156 -23.62 -1.16 5.10
N ASP A 157 -24.41 -2.14 5.54
CA ASP A 157 -24.24 -2.78 6.86
C ASP A 157 -22.88 -3.51 6.97
N VAL A 158 -22.55 -4.34 5.97
CA VAL A 158 -21.24 -5.00 5.87
C VAL A 158 -20.10 -3.98 5.83
N GLY A 159 -20.28 -2.87 5.11
CA GLY A 159 -19.35 -1.77 5.02
C GLY A 159 -19.08 -1.10 6.38
N GLN A 160 -20.13 -0.88 7.18
CA GLN A 160 -19.99 -0.37 8.55
C GLN A 160 -19.13 -1.32 9.39
N MET A 161 -19.45 -2.62 9.38
CA MET A 161 -18.69 -3.63 10.12
C MET A 161 -17.22 -3.65 9.71
N ALA A 162 -16.94 -3.60 8.40
CA ALA A 162 -15.59 -3.60 7.86
C ALA A 162 -14.79 -2.37 8.31
N ILE A 163 -15.39 -1.18 8.26
CA ILE A 163 -14.78 0.06 8.74
C ILE A 163 -14.44 -0.06 10.23
N ASP A 164 -15.38 -0.53 11.05
CA ASP A 164 -15.19 -0.65 12.50
C ASP A 164 -14.14 -1.70 12.87
N GLN A 165 -14.07 -2.80 12.12
CA GLN A 165 -13.03 -3.82 12.27
C GLN A 165 -11.64 -3.26 11.92
N LEU A 166 -11.50 -2.56 10.80
CA LEU A 166 -10.21 -1.99 10.39
C LEU A 166 -9.77 -0.83 11.28
N LYS A 167 -10.69 0.02 11.74
CA LYS A 167 -10.39 1.04 12.75
C LYS A 167 -9.85 0.42 14.04
N ARG A 168 -10.49 -0.63 14.55
CA ARG A 168 -10.01 -1.35 15.75
C ARG A 168 -8.63 -1.96 15.51
N ALA A 169 -8.45 -2.66 14.39
CA ALA A 169 -7.17 -3.27 14.05
C ALA A 169 -6.05 -2.23 13.94
N ALA A 170 -6.25 -1.12 13.21
CA ALA A 170 -5.27 -0.06 13.08
C ALA A 170 -4.90 0.57 14.43
N ARG A 171 -5.89 0.82 15.31
CA ARG A 171 -5.63 1.30 16.68
C ARG A 171 -4.74 0.32 17.45
N ASP A 172 -5.07 -0.97 17.40
CA ASP A 172 -4.31 -2.01 18.10
C ASP A 172 -2.86 -2.12 17.60
N LEU A 173 -2.65 -2.02 16.28
CA LEU A 173 -1.32 -2.06 15.66
C LEU A 173 -0.45 -0.85 16.05
N LEU A 174 -1.08 0.30 16.26
CA LEU A 174 -0.41 1.55 16.64
C LEU A 174 -0.09 1.66 18.14
N LYS A 175 -0.70 0.81 18.99
CA LYS A 175 -0.50 0.83 20.46
C LYS A 175 0.98 0.78 20.84
N GLY A 176 1.41 1.67 21.71
CA GLY A 176 2.80 1.71 22.18
C GLY A 176 3.80 2.40 21.23
N THR A 177 3.43 2.66 19.98
CA THR A 177 4.23 3.47 19.04
C THR A 177 3.81 4.95 19.11
N VAL A 178 2.52 5.21 19.27
CA VAL A 178 1.92 6.56 19.37
C VAL A 178 0.96 6.64 20.57
N SER A 179 0.48 7.84 20.91
CA SER A 179 -0.57 8.03 21.93
C SER A 179 -1.89 7.37 21.51
N ASP A 180 -2.75 7.00 22.47
CA ASP A 180 -4.05 6.37 22.15
C ASP A 180 -4.96 7.29 21.34
N ASN A 181 -4.88 8.61 21.59
CA ASN A 181 -5.59 9.63 20.81
C ASN A 181 -5.07 9.70 19.38
N ALA A 182 -3.74 9.72 19.19
CA ALA A 182 -3.15 9.68 17.86
C ALA A 182 -3.51 8.37 17.13
N ALA A 183 -3.45 7.22 17.80
CA ALA A 183 -3.87 5.94 17.23
C ALA A 183 -5.35 5.96 16.80
N ALA A 184 -6.23 6.55 17.61
CA ALA A 184 -7.64 6.68 17.29
C ALA A 184 -7.88 7.59 16.08
N ALA A 185 -7.18 8.73 16.00
CA ALA A 185 -7.28 9.70 14.91
C ALA A 185 -6.71 9.16 13.59
N VAL A 186 -5.53 8.53 13.63
CA VAL A 186 -4.91 7.87 12.47
C VAL A 186 -5.84 6.78 11.92
N ALA A 187 -6.32 5.90 12.79
CA ALA A 187 -7.19 4.81 12.37
C ALA A 187 -8.51 5.31 11.77
N ASP A 188 -9.06 6.40 12.30
CA ASP A 188 -10.26 7.03 11.74
C ASP A 188 -10.00 7.60 10.34
N GLN A 189 -8.93 8.39 10.19
CA GLN A 189 -8.57 9.00 8.91
C GLN A 189 -8.29 7.96 7.82
N LEU A 190 -7.52 6.91 8.14
CA LEU A 190 -7.10 5.91 7.14
C LEU A 190 -8.23 4.96 6.70
N ALA A 191 -9.26 4.74 7.53
CA ALA A 191 -10.27 3.70 7.28
C ALA A 191 -11.65 4.23 6.84
N THR A 192 -11.97 5.51 7.07
CA THR A 192 -13.33 6.06 6.88
C THR A 192 -13.58 6.70 5.52
N GLY A 193 -12.72 6.45 4.52
CA GLY A 193 -12.89 7.00 3.18
C GLY A 193 -12.69 8.52 3.10
N ARG A 194 -11.80 9.06 3.94
CA ARG A 194 -11.28 10.44 3.85
C ARG A 194 -10.61 10.69 2.49
N TRP A 195 -9.95 9.67 1.96
CA TRP A 195 -9.27 9.68 0.68
C TRP A 195 -9.84 8.58 -0.23
N THR A 196 -9.58 8.69 -1.53
CA THR A 196 -9.78 7.57 -2.47
C THR A 196 -8.76 6.47 -2.18
N HIS A 197 -9.09 5.23 -2.52
CA HIS A 197 -8.25 4.07 -2.20
C HIS A 197 -6.84 4.10 -2.82
N ASP A 198 -6.66 4.89 -3.89
CA ASP A 198 -5.40 5.09 -4.61
C ASP A 198 -4.62 6.34 -4.17
N TYR A 199 -5.11 7.08 -3.18
CA TYR A 199 -4.50 8.33 -2.75
C TYR A 199 -3.08 8.11 -2.18
N PRO A 200 -2.06 8.82 -2.70
CA PRO A 200 -0.68 8.67 -2.25
C PRO A 200 -0.41 9.47 -0.97
N ILE A 201 -0.37 8.80 0.18
CA ILE A 201 0.01 9.42 1.45
C ILE A 201 1.53 9.49 1.54
N GLU A 202 2.10 10.66 1.22
CA GLU A 202 3.54 10.91 1.29
C GLU A 202 4.07 10.99 2.72
N ALA A 203 5.39 10.91 2.90
CA ALA A 203 6.03 10.92 4.22
C ALA A 203 5.68 12.14 5.08
N ALA A 204 5.51 13.33 4.47
CA ALA A 204 5.12 14.53 5.21
C ALA A 204 3.68 14.45 5.75
N GLU A 205 2.74 13.99 4.92
CA GLU A 205 1.34 13.79 5.32
C GLU A 205 1.21 12.66 6.34
N ALA A 206 1.93 11.55 6.15
CA ALA A 206 1.98 10.44 7.09
C ALA A 206 2.43 10.88 8.50
N ARG A 207 3.43 11.78 8.60
CA ARG A 207 3.82 12.40 9.87
C ARG A 207 2.73 13.29 10.43
N ALA A 208 2.13 14.14 9.59
CA ALA A 208 1.10 15.09 10.00
C ALA A 208 -0.15 14.41 10.57
N ILE A 209 -0.49 13.21 10.08
CA ILE A 209 -1.61 12.44 10.63
C ILE A 209 -1.26 11.68 11.91
N GLY A 210 0.02 11.62 12.29
CA GLY A 210 0.49 11.07 13.57
C GLY A 210 1.37 9.83 13.49
N LEU A 211 1.86 9.43 12.30
CA LEU A 211 2.73 8.24 12.17
C LEU A 211 4.20 8.55 12.47
N ASN A 212 4.88 7.59 13.11
CA ASN A 212 6.33 7.64 13.31
C ASN A 212 7.09 7.30 12.01
N VAL A 213 7.29 8.31 11.17
CA VAL A 213 7.86 8.17 9.83
C VAL A 213 9.22 8.85 9.71
N SER A 214 10.19 8.11 9.19
CA SER A 214 11.51 8.60 8.77
C SER A 214 11.64 8.57 7.25
N THR A 215 12.52 9.42 6.71
CA THR A 215 12.91 9.41 5.30
C THR A 215 14.35 8.97 5.07
N ASN A 216 14.99 8.44 6.12
CA ASN A 216 16.40 8.03 6.11
C ASN A 216 16.54 6.60 5.59
N MET A 217 16.18 6.38 4.33
CA MET A 217 16.27 5.08 3.66
C MET A 217 17.74 4.65 3.50
N PRO A 218 18.17 3.50 4.05
CA PRO A 218 19.53 3.00 3.85
C PRO A 218 19.79 2.62 2.39
N ALA A 219 20.98 2.93 1.90
CA ALA A 219 21.39 2.60 0.53
C ALA A 219 21.28 1.10 0.24
N GLU A 220 21.61 0.23 1.20
CA GLU A 220 21.55 -1.22 0.99
C GLU A 220 20.13 -1.75 0.80
N ILE A 221 19.12 -1.09 1.36
CA ILE A 221 17.70 -1.45 1.13
C ILE A 221 17.29 -1.04 -0.29
N THR A 222 17.73 0.13 -0.74
CA THR A 222 17.50 0.59 -2.11
C THR A 222 18.18 -0.33 -3.12
N GLU A 223 19.43 -0.73 -2.86
CA GLU A 223 20.17 -1.69 -3.68
C GLU A 223 19.55 -3.09 -3.65
N LEU A 224 19.00 -3.52 -2.51
CA LEU A 224 18.29 -4.80 -2.43
C LEU A 224 17.09 -4.83 -3.40
N MET A 225 16.38 -3.70 -3.56
CA MET A 225 15.25 -3.60 -4.49
C MET A 225 15.62 -3.82 -5.96
N SER A 226 16.87 -3.55 -6.38
CA SER A 226 17.29 -3.83 -7.76
C SER A 226 17.42 -5.34 -8.05
N LEU A 227 17.52 -6.17 -7.00
CA LEU A 227 17.59 -7.62 -7.13
C LEU A 227 16.20 -8.26 -7.32
N PHE A 228 15.11 -7.53 -7.06
CA PHE A 228 13.73 -7.91 -7.37
C PHE A 228 13.31 -7.26 -8.70
N PRO A 229 13.41 -7.95 -9.85
CA PRO A 229 13.12 -7.33 -11.13
C PRO A 229 11.62 -7.16 -11.34
N ASP A 230 11.21 -6.08 -12.01
CA ASP A 230 10.00 -6.15 -12.83
C ASP A 230 10.36 -7.04 -14.02
N ARG A 231 9.90 -8.30 -14.01
CA ARG A 231 10.17 -9.22 -15.13
C ARG A 231 9.54 -8.70 -16.44
N LEU A 232 8.63 -7.72 -16.37
CA LEU A 232 8.08 -6.94 -17.49
C LEU A 232 9.08 -5.97 -18.14
N SER A 233 10.39 -6.26 -18.15
CA SER A 233 11.38 -5.43 -18.87
C SER A 233 11.23 -5.53 -20.40
N ARG A 234 10.14 -4.99 -20.93
CA ARG A 234 10.16 -4.08 -22.08
C ARG A 234 9.97 -2.69 -21.48
N THR A 235 11.03 -2.15 -20.89
CA THR A 235 11.06 -0.81 -20.25
C THR A 235 10.24 0.19 -21.07
N SER A 236 9.10 0.64 -20.55
CA SER A 236 8.29 1.70 -21.15
C SER A 236 8.96 3.07 -21.00
N VAL A 237 9.79 3.22 -19.96
CA VAL A 237 10.64 4.37 -19.71
C VAL A 237 12.08 3.88 -19.58
N LYS A 238 13.01 4.49 -20.33
CA LYS A 238 14.45 4.21 -20.25
C LYS A 238 15.17 5.47 -19.80
N PHE A 239 16.08 5.32 -18.85
CA PHE A 239 17.04 6.36 -18.49
C PHE A 239 18.43 5.75 -18.43
N ILE A 240 19.45 6.56 -18.73
CA ILE A 240 20.84 6.19 -18.55
C ILE A 240 21.27 6.83 -17.23
N GLY A 241 21.66 6.00 -16.26
CA GLY A 241 22.31 6.51 -15.05
C GLY A 241 23.68 7.07 -15.38
N ALA A 242 24.16 8.05 -14.62
CA ALA A 242 25.42 8.77 -14.87
C ALA A 242 26.68 7.88 -15.00
N ASN A 243 26.62 6.59 -14.63
CA ASN A 243 27.72 5.63 -14.75
C ASN A 243 27.58 4.67 -15.95
N GLY A 244 26.69 4.95 -16.91
CA GLY A 244 26.57 4.21 -18.16
C GLY A 244 27.75 4.53 -19.10
N GLY A 245 28.85 3.81 -18.94
CA GLY A 245 30.06 3.98 -19.75
C GLY A 245 29.83 3.92 -21.26
N LEU A 246 30.78 4.50 -21.98
CA LEU A 246 30.91 4.76 -23.43
C LEU A 246 30.61 3.59 -24.40
N PHE A 247 30.22 2.41 -23.90
CA PHE A 247 29.96 1.18 -24.65
C PHE A 247 28.51 1.02 -25.16
N GLY A 248 27.58 1.94 -24.83
CA GLY A 248 26.20 1.90 -25.31
C GLY A 248 25.98 2.34 -26.76
N LEU A 249 27.03 2.83 -27.45
CA LEU A 249 26.93 3.51 -28.75
C LEU A 249 26.83 2.57 -29.97
N PHE A 250 27.06 1.25 -29.84
CA PHE A 250 27.22 0.35 -30.99
C PHE A 250 26.36 -0.92 -30.93
N ARG A 251 25.09 -0.82 -30.55
CA ARG A 251 24.14 -1.94 -30.72
C ARG A 251 23.16 -1.65 -31.87
N PRO A 252 23.15 -2.45 -32.96
CA PRO A 252 22.20 -2.26 -34.06
C PRO A 252 20.76 -2.40 -33.55
N ARG A 253 19.91 -1.44 -33.95
CA ARG A 253 18.48 -1.41 -33.67
C ARG A 253 17.75 -2.43 -34.57
N GLU A 254 16.97 -3.33 -33.98
CA GLU A 254 15.83 -3.92 -34.68
C GLU A 254 14.62 -2.98 -34.57
N PRO A 255 13.91 -2.68 -35.67
CA PRO A 255 12.67 -1.92 -35.60
C PRO A 255 11.60 -2.78 -34.93
N ALA A 256 10.93 -2.22 -33.92
CA ALA A 256 9.83 -2.90 -33.25
C ALA A 256 8.64 -3.08 -34.23
N PRO A 257 7.98 -4.25 -34.23
CA PRO A 257 6.75 -4.43 -35.00
C PRO A 257 5.66 -3.50 -34.46
N ARG A 258 4.91 -2.85 -35.36
CA ARG A 258 3.75 -2.03 -35.02
C ARG A 258 2.62 -2.94 -34.52
N PRO A 259 1.98 -2.65 -33.38
CA PRO A 259 0.82 -3.42 -32.96
C PRO A 259 -0.34 -3.16 -33.93
N GLU A 260 -0.96 -4.24 -34.43
CA GLU A 260 -2.27 -4.16 -35.07
C GLU A 260 -3.30 -3.78 -33.99
N MET A 261 -3.81 -2.55 -34.05
CA MET A 261 -4.99 -2.18 -33.29
C MET A 261 -6.20 -2.85 -33.92
N ARG A 262 -6.75 -3.89 -33.29
CA ARG A 262 -8.16 -4.22 -33.50
C ARG A 262 -8.98 -3.05 -32.98
N GLY A 263 -9.70 -2.38 -33.87
CA GLY A 263 -10.56 -1.25 -33.55
C GLY A 263 -11.49 -1.61 -32.40
N ALA A 264 -11.59 -0.73 -31.42
CA ALA A 264 -12.58 -0.88 -30.37
C ALA A 264 -13.99 -0.90 -31.00
N PRO A 265 -14.91 -1.75 -30.55
CA PRO A 265 -16.26 -1.81 -31.11
C PRO A 265 -16.96 -0.45 -30.96
N PRO A 266 -17.85 -0.10 -31.90
CA PRO A 266 -18.58 1.16 -31.88
C PRO A 266 -19.36 1.33 -30.58
N LEU A 267 -19.47 2.58 -30.12
CA LEU A 267 -20.14 2.96 -28.86
C LEU A 267 -21.60 2.46 -28.75
N SER A 268 -22.24 2.14 -29.88
CA SER A 268 -23.60 1.62 -29.96
C SER A 268 -23.78 0.19 -29.43
N GLU A 269 -22.70 -0.57 -29.21
CA GLU A 269 -22.75 -1.98 -28.79
C GLU A 269 -22.22 -2.21 -27.36
N ARG A 270 -21.98 -1.15 -26.59
CA ARG A 270 -21.55 -1.25 -25.19
C ARG A 270 -22.73 -1.05 -24.25
N THR A 271 -23.16 -2.11 -23.57
CA THR A 271 -24.08 -1.98 -22.43
C THR A 271 -23.30 -1.43 -21.23
N PRO A 272 -23.65 -0.26 -20.66
CA PRO A 272 -23.00 0.24 -19.45
C PRO A 272 -23.30 -0.71 -18.28
N PHE A 273 -22.26 -0.99 -17.49
CA PHE A 273 -22.42 -1.63 -16.18
C PHE A 273 -23.14 -0.61 -15.29
N THR A 274 -24.38 -0.89 -14.91
CA THR A 274 -25.38 -0.02 -14.26
C THR A 274 -26.18 0.87 -15.22
N GLY A 275 -27.51 0.76 -15.16
CA GLY A 275 -28.49 1.51 -15.96
C GLY A 275 -28.59 2.98 -15.56
N TYR A 276 -27.48 3.71 -15.64
CA TYR A 276 -27.43 5.15 -15.44
C TYR A 276 -27.26 5.87 -16.79
N GLU A 277 -28.30 6.58 -17.23
CA GLU A 277 -28.18 7.58 -18.29
C GLU A 277 -27.82 8.94 -17.68
N PRO A 278 -26.63 9.50 -17.97
CA PRO A 278 -26.25 10.82 -17.47
C PRO A 278 -27.14 11.91 -18.09
N ARG A 279 -27.70 12.78 -17.25
CA ARG A 279 -28.50 13.94 -17.68
C ARG A 279 -27.62 15.02 -18.32
N PRO A 280 -28.19 15.91 -19.16
CA PRO A 280 -27.48 17.08 -19.70
C PRO A 280 -26.84 17.91 -18.57
N GLY A 281 -25.52 18.04 -18.59
CA GLY A 281 -24.73 18.74 -17.56
C GLY A 281 -24.03 17.84 -16.53
N ALA A 282 -24.26 16.52 -16.55
CA ALA A 282 -23.50 15.57 -15.75
C ALA A 282 -22.03 15.55 -16.22
N ARG A 283 -21.10 15.95 -15.34
CA ARG A 283 -19.66 15.80 -15.59
C ARG A 283 -19.25 14.38 -15.22
N SER A 284 -18.51 13.73 -16.10
CA SER A 284 -17.91 12.42 -15.82
C SER A 284 -16.94 12.54 -14.64
N PHE A 285 -17.00 11.60 -13.69
CA PHE A 285 -15.99 11.44 -12.64
C PHE A 285 -14.70 10.82 -13.20
N SER A 286 -14.15 11.48 -14.21
CA SER A 286 -12.84 11.21 -14.77
C SER A 286 -12.09 12.53 -14.80
N TYR A 287 -11.40 12.80 -13.68
CA TYR A 287 -10.35 13.81 -13.51
C TYR A 287 -10.54 15.14 -14.27
N GLY A 288 -11.25 16.09 -13.65
CA GLY A 288 -11.24 17.52 -14.03
C GLY A 288 -10.43 18.36 -13.02
N PRO A 289 -10.03 19.60 -13.37
CA PRO A 289 -9.11 20.40 -12.56
C PRO A 289 -9.70 20.75 -11.19
N TRP A 290 -8.94 20.42 -10.15
CA TRP A 290 -9.30 20.49 -8.74
C TRP A 290 -9.19 21.93 -8.18
N ASN A 291 -10.11 22.32 -7.29
CA ASN A 291 -10.13 23.63 -6.62
C ASN A 291 -9.64 23.52 -5.16
N PRO A 292 -8.49 24.12 -4.80
CA PRO A 292 -7.90 24.01 -3.47
C PRO A 292 -8.70 24.66 -2.33
N LYS A 293 -9.73 25.46 -2.65
CA LYS A 293 -10.55 26.16 -1.65
C LYS A 293 -11.58 25.26 -0.97
N ASP A 294 -11.83 24.06 -1.50
CA ASP A 294 -12.88 23.16 -1.01
C ASP A 294 -12.48 22.39 0.27
N ILE A 295 -11.23 22.53 0.75
CA ILE A 295 -10.70 21.85 1.95
C ILE A 295 -10.78 22.69 3.23
N ARG A 296 -11.00 24.01 3.11
CA ARG A 296 -10.91 24.90 4.28
C ARG A 296 -12.24 25.03 4.98
N GLU A 297 -12.48 24.10 5.91
CA GLU A 297 -13.08 24.30 7.24
C GLU A 297 -13.61 22.95 7.73
N GLN A 298 -13.39 22.64 9.02
CA GLN A 298 -13.84 21.42 9.74
C GLN A 298 -12.92 20.18 9.75
N LEU A 299 -11.62 20.36 9.98
CA LEU A 299 -10.82 19.27 10.54
C LEU A 299 -10.41 19.58 11.97
N PRO A 300 -10.65 18.66 12.93
CA PRO A 300 -10.14 18.82 14.29
C PRO A 300 -8.60 18.90 14.26
N PRO A 301 -7.96 19.57 15.24
CA PRO A 301 -6.51 19.65 15.29
C PRO A 301 -5.92 18.23 15.34
N GLY A 302 -5.03 17.94 14.39
CA GLY A 302 -4.30 16.67 14.33
C GLY A 302 -3.31 16.52 15.50
N PRO A 303 -2.81 15.30 15.73
CA PRO A 303 -1.82 15.03 16.77
C PRO A 303 -0.53 15.84 16.55
N SER A 304 0.18 16.15 17.64
CA SER A 304 1.39 16.96 17.66
C SER A 304 2.67 16.11 17.75
N ALA A 305 3.84 16.72 17.56
CA ALA A 305 5.13 16.03 17.69
C ALA A 305 5.35 15.41 19.09
N ASP A 306 4.66 15.90 20.11
CA ASP A 306 4.75 15.41 21.49
C ASP A 306 3.94 14.11 21.72
N ASP A 307 3.09 13.71 20.76
CA ASP A 307 2.28 12.48 20.82
C ASP A 307 3.06 11.20 20.47
N ILE A 308 4.30 11.33 19.97
CA ILE A 308 5.16 10.20 19.61
C ILE A 308 5.91 9.70 20.86
N ARG A 309 5.60 8.47 21.31
CA ARG A 309 6.29 7.86 22.46
C ARG A 309 7.69 7.40 22.07
N ARG A 310 8.72 7.98 22.69
CA ARG A 310 10.10 7.46 22.61
C ARG A 310 10.29 6.37 23.67
N ARG A 311 10.78 5.19 23.29
CA ARG A 311 11.18 4.17 24.28
C ARG A 311 12.26 4.77 25.20
N PRO A 312 12.20 4.55 26.53
CA PRO A 312 13.31 4.89 27.40
C PRO A 312 14.53 4.06 26.99
N GLY A 313 15.65 4.74 26.75
CA GLY A 313 16.93 4.10 26.42
C GLY A 313 17.40 3.22 27.58
N ARG A 314 17.85 2.02 27.26
CA ARG A 314 18.71 1.20 28.12
C ARG A 314 20.11 1.23 27.55
#